data_AF-A0A3D2HU38-F1
#
_entry.id   AF-A0A3D2HU38-F1
#
_cell.length_a   1.000
_cell.length_b   1.000
_cell.length_c   1.000
_cell.angle_alpha   90.00
_cell.angle_beta   90.00
_cell.angle_gamma   90.00
#
_symmetry.space_group_name_H-M   'P 1'
#
loop_
_entity.id
_entity.type
_entity.pdbx_description
1 polymer ?
#
loop_
_entity_poly.entity_id
_entity_poly.type
_entity_poly.pdbx_seq_one_letter_code
_entity_poly.pdbx_strand_id
1 'polypeptide(L)'
;MKKTALLLCIIAIVPFVFCSCFDKEVQSIELSETDVTMTVGDSLGIEAKILPEDAKTKALDWISSDNKIVTVSDGTIKAKSAGTAVVTAKAENDIKATCNVTVTDKEVTSITLSSANVSVKEGKKIQLIAKTQPSDAPSGVLEWSSSDEKVAIVNSEGFVTGVKSGVASITCKSQNGKEASCTVTVKSEQVTNPVMPSTAPTQSSTKPSSSSSKKGKITTQNSSPSEIGNAYKSDFIFYDSSYRKLTDSEVSRLSSSEIQQAINEIYARYGRVFKDSQIKAYFKSTEWYIENPSYSDSNVNDIEKANLSLLIKYR
;
A
#
# COMPACT_ATOMS: atom_id res chain seq x y z
N MET A 1 -12.23 2.83 -113.23
CA MET A 1 -11.12 2.76 -112.25
C MET A 1 -11.33 3.83 -111.18
N LYS A 2 -11.67 3.40 -109.96
CA LYS A 2 -11.18 3.87 -108.65
C LYS A 2 -12.17 3.34 -107.60
N LYS A 3 -11.70 2.32 -106.88
CA LYS A 3 -12.33 1.75 -105.69
C LYS A 3 -11.99 2.69 -104.53
N THR A 4 -12.96 3.07 -103.70
CA THR A 4 -12.69 3.56 -102.34
C THR A 4 -13.75 3.01 -101.40
N ALA A 5 -13.23 2.38 -100.35
CA ALA A 5 -13.91 1.45 -99.46
C ALA A 5 -14.76 2.17 -98.41
N LEU A 6 -15.93 1.59 -98.14
CA LEU A 6 -16.81 1.93 -97.03
C LEU A 6 -16.18 1.37 -95.75
N LEU A 7 -15.59 2.24 -94.93
CA LEU A 7 -15.02 1.89 -93.63
C LEU A 7 -16.15 1.75 -92.60
N LEU A 8 -16.65 0.54 -92.40
CA LEU A 8 -17.53 0.17 -91.30
C LEU A 8 -16.72 0.18 -89.98
N CYS A 9 -16.98 1.17 -89.12
CA CYS A 9 -16.50 1.15 -87.74
C CYS A 9 -17.25 0.06 -86.97
N ILE A 10 -16.61 -1.10 -86.79
CA ILE A 10 -17.03 -2.09 -85.81
C ILE A 10 -16.62 -1.55 -84.43
N ILE A 11 -17.56 -0.94 -83.71
CA ILE A 11 -17.39 -0.68 -82.27
C ILE A 11 -17.44 -2.04 -81.59
N ALA A 12 -16.27 -2.59 -81.27
CA ALA A 12 -16.15 -3.73 -80.39
C ALA A 12 -16.59 -3.29 -78.98
N ILE A 13 -17.85 -3.56 -78.63
CA ILE A 13 -18.32 -3.47 -77.25
C ILE A 13 -17.62 -4.62 -76.51
N VAL A 14 -16.47 -4.34 -75.91
CA VAL A 14 -15.86 -5.22 -74.92
C VAL A 14 -16.84 -5.24 -73.74
N PRO A 15 -17.43 -6.39 -73.36
CA PRO A 15 -18.23 -6.44 -72.15
C PRO A 15 -17.28 -6.10 -71.01
N PHE A 16 -17.42 -4.89 -70.47
CA PHE A 16 -16.85 -4.55 -69.17
C PHE A 16 -17.55 -5.47 -68.19
N VAL A 17 -16.93 -6.62 -67.95
CA VAL A 17 -17.22 -7.43 -66.77
C VAL A 17 -16.82 -6.52 -65.62
N PHE A 18 -17.77 -5.73 -65.12
CA PHE A 18 -17.71 -5.20 -63.77
C PHE A 18 -17.71 -6.45 -62.89
N CYS A 19 -16.50 -6.99 -62.68
CA CYS A 19 -16.23 -7.91 -61.60
C CYS A 19 -16.61 -7.10 -60.36
N SER A 20 -17.85 -7.28 -59.93
CA SER A 20 -18.37 -6.74 -58.68
C SER A 20 -17.71 -7.55 -57.59
N CYS A 21 -16.41 -7.35 -57.40
CA CYS A 21 -15.74 -7.75 -56.19
C CYS A 21 -16.26 -6.76 -55.13
N PHE A 22 -17.48 -7.04 -54.64
CA PHE A 22 -18.05 -6.30 -53.52
C PHE A 22 -17.11 -6.56 -52.35
N ASP A 23 -16.44 -5.51 -51.88
CA ASP A 23 -15.54 -5.64 -50.73
C ASP A 23 -16.33 -6.26 -49.58
N LYS A 24 -15.87 -7.40 -49.08
CA LYS A 24 -16.53 -8.05 -47.95
C LYS A 24 -16.26 -7.22 -46.70
N GLU A 25 -17.33 -6.77 -46.07
CA GLU A 25 -17.27 -6.09 -44.79
C GLU A 25 -17.23 -7.11 -43.65
N VAL A 26 -16.78 -6.67 -42.48
CA VAL A 26 -16.84 -7.45 -41.25
C VAL A 26 -18.30 -7.79 -40.93
N GLN A 27 -18.57 -9.02 -40.50
CA GLN A 27 -19.90 -9.50 -40.08
C GLN A 27 -19.93 -9.90 -38.61
N SER A 28 -18.82 -10.42 -38.08
CA SER A 28 -18.68 -10.71 -36.66
C SER A 28 -17.22 -10.63 -36.22
N ILE A 29 -17.05 -10.44 -34.91
CA ILE A 29 -15.77 -10.50 -34.21
C ILE A 29 -15.92 -11.57 -33.13
N GLU A 30 -15.00 -12.53 -33.10
CA GLU A 30 -14.91 -13.56 -32.05
C GLU A 30 -13.63 -13.30 -31.25
N LEU A 31 -13.76 -13.16 -29.92
CA LEU A 31 -12.62 -13.00 -29.03
C LEU A 31 -12.18 -14.37 -28.49
N SER A 32 -10.89 -14.56 -28.26
CA SER A 32 -10.36 -15.75 -27.61
C SER A 32 -10.88 -15.94 -26.19
N GLU A 33 -11.18 -14.83 -25.51
CA GLU A 33 -11.72 -14.78 -24.15
C GLU A 33 -12.89 -13.79 -24.08
N THR A 34 -13.91 -14.13 -23.29
CA THR A 34 -15.08 -13.27 -23.06
C THR A 34 -15.24 -12.86 -21.59
N ASP A 35 -14.61 -13.60 -20.67
CA ASP A 35 -14.51 -13.28 -19.25
C ASP A 35 -13.11 -13.63 -18.75
N VAL A 36 -12.40 -12.66 -18.16
CA VAL A 36 -11.04 -12.83 -17.65
C VAL A 36 -10.96 -12.35 -16.21
N THR A 37 -10.31 -13.14 -15.35
CA THR A 37 -9.89 -12.70 -14.01
C THR A 37 -8.37 -12.62 -13.95
N MET A 38 -7.84 -11.50 -13.47
CA MET A 38 -6.40 -11.24 -13.42
C MET A 38 -6.01 -10.45 -12.17
N THR A 39 -4.73 -10.50 -11.79
CA THR A 39 -4.22 -9.73 -10.65
C THR A 39 -3.65 -8.40 -11.11
N VAL A 40 -3.73 -7.36 -10.27
CA VAL A 40 -3.08 -6.06 -10.56
C VAL A 40 -1.62 -6.24 -11.00
N GLY A 41 -1.26 -5.62 -12.13
CA GLY A 41 0.07 -5.71 -12.74
C GLY A 41 0.20 -6.77 -13.83
N ASP A 42 -0.73 -7.72 -13.92
CA ASP A 42 -0.72 -8.74 -14.97
C ASP A 42 -1.01 -8.13 -16.35
N SER A 43 -0.57 -8.84 -17.39
CA SER A 43 -0.85 -8.52 -18.79
C SER A 43 -1.30 -9.77 -19.53
N LEU A 44 -2.30 -9.65 -20.39
CA LEU A 44 -2.85 -10.74 -21.19
C LEU A 44 -3.14 -10.25 -22.61
N GLY A 45 -2.84 -11.06 -23.62
CA GLY A 45 -3.29 -10.82 -25.00
C GLY A 45 -4.65 -11.46 -25.24
N ILE A 46 -5.61 -10.69 -25.75
CA ILE A 46 -6.88 -11.18 -26.26
C ILE A 46 -6.79 -11.20 -27.79
N GLU A 47 -6.87 -12.39 -28.37
CA GLU A 47 -6.92 -12.53 -29.82
C GLU A 47 -8.34 -12.26 -30.32
N ALA A 48 -8.45 -11.56 -31.46
CA ALA A 48 -9.73 -11.27 -32.09
C ALA A 48 -9.74 -11.82 -33.52
N LYS A 49 -10.69 -12.71 -33.80
CA LYS A 49 -10.92 -13.29 -35.12
C LYS A 49 -12.08 -12.57 -35.80
N ILE A 50 -11.81 -12.03 -36.99
CA ILE A 50 -12.78 -11.30 -37.80
C ILE A 50 -13.36 -12.25 -38.86
N LEU A 51 -14.68 -12.28 -38.96
CA LEU A 51 -15.39 -13.05 -39.99
C LEU A 51 -16.21 -12.10 -40.91
N PRO A 52 -16.25 -12.37 -42.23
CA PRO A 52 -15.53 -13.44 -42.92
C PRO A 52 -14.01 -13.16 -42.99
N GLU A 53 -13.21 -14.22 -43.12
CA GLU A 53 -11.74 -14.10 -43.09
C GLU A 53 -11.17 -13.25 -44.23
N ASP A 54 -11.89 -13.13 -45.34
CA ASP A 54 -11.54 -12.29 -46.48
C ASP A 54 -12.16 -10.88 -46.42
N ALA A 55 -12.59 -10.44 -45.23
CA ALA A 55 -13.00 -9.05 -45.01
C ALA A 55 -11.84 -8.07 -45.33
N LYS A 56 -12.16 -6.98 -46.02
CA LYS A 56 -11.17 -6.01 -46.52
C LYS A 56 -10.45 -5.28 -45.40
N THR A 57 -11.17 -4.83 -44.38
CA THR A 57 -10.60 -4.15 -43.21
C THR A 57 -10.55 -5.11 -42.04
N LYS A 58 -9.34 -5.34 -41.49
CA LYS A 58 -9.12 -6.18 -40.31
C LYS A 58 -8.62 -5.41 -39.08
N ALA A 59 -8.52 -4.09 -39.19
CA ALA A 59 -8.14 -3.25 -38.06
C ALA A 59 -9.29 -3.20 -37.05
N LEU A 60 -8.94 -3.32 -35.77
CA LEU A 60 -9.87 -3.21 -34.65
C LEU A 60 -9.44 -2.06 -33.75
N ASP A 61 -10.39 -1.22 -33.39
CA ASP A 61 -10.24 -0.23 -32.34
C ASP A 61 -10.55 -0.88 -31.00
N TRP A 62 -9.62 -0.80 -30.06
CA TRP A 62 -9.72 -1.43 -28.75
C TRP A 62 -9.99 -0.38 -27.68
N ILE A 63 -11.08 -0.56 -26.95
CA ILE A 63 -11.58 0.42 -25.99
C ILE A 63 -11.78 -0.27 -24.64
N SER A 64 -11.27 0.33 -23.57
CA SER A 64 -11.61 -0.06 -22.19
C SER A 64 -12.69 0.86 -21.63
N SER A 65 -13.67 0.30 -20.92
CA SER A 65 -14.67 1.09 -20.21
C SER A 65 -14.08 1.91 -19.06
N ASP A 66 -12.96 1.47 -18.47
CA ASP A 66 -12.24 2.22 -17.42
C ASP A 66 -10.72 1.99 -17.49
N ASN A 67 -10.01 2.99 -18.01
CA ASN A 67 -8.55 3.01 -18.14
C ASN A 67 -7.78 3.12 -16.82
N LYS A 68 -8.47 3.35 -15.68
CA LYS A 68 -7.88 3.27 -14.34
C LYS A 68 -7.81 1.82 -13.84
N ILE A 69 -8.72 0.96 -14.28
CA ILE A 69 -8.81 -0.46 -13.89
C ILE A 69 -8.02 -1.32 -14.89
N VAL A 70 -8.31 -1.19 -16.18
CA VAL A 70 -7.67 -1.96 -17.26
C VAL A 70 -7.37 -1.05 -18.44
N THR A 71 -6.15 -1.11 -18.97
CA THR A 71 -5.84 -0.51 -20.28
C THR A 71 -5.71 -1.59 -21.34
N VAL A 72 -6.08 -1.26 -22.57
CA VAL A 72 -5.92 -2.12 -23.73
C VAL A 72 -5.13 -1.39 -24.81
N SER A 73 -4.21 -2.09 -25.48
CA SER A 73 -3.49 -1.63 -26.67
C SER A 73 -3.29 -2.83 -27.58
N ASP A 74 -3.81 -2.76 -28.81
CA ASP A 74 -3.68 -3.81 -29.82
C ASP A 74 -4.05 -5.22 -29.28
N GLY A 75 -5.18 -5.32 -28.58
CA GLY A 75 -5.65 -6.57 -27.96
C GLY A 75 -4.89 -6.99 -26.70
N THR A 76 -3.79 -6.33 -26.33
CA THR A 76 -3.08 -6.59 -25.07
C THR A 76 -3.67 -5.75 -23.95
N ILE A 77 -4.28 -6.42 -22.97
CA ILE A 77 -4.84 -5.80 -21.77
C ILE A 77 -3.82 -5.82 -20.62
N LYS A 78 -3.80 -4.76 -19.81
CA LYS A 78 -2.96 -4.63 -18.61
C LYS A 78 -3.81 -4.22 -17.40
N ALA A 79 -3.72 -4.99 -16.32
CA ALA A 79 -4.40 -4.70 -15.05
C ALA A 79 -3.68 -3.60 -14.27
N LYS A 80 -4.40 -2.54 -13.91
CA LYS A 80 -3.86 -1.39 -13.17
C LYS A 80 -4.37 -1.27 -11.75
N SER A 81 -5.65 -1.53 -11.51
CA SER A 81 -6.24 -1.48 -10.18
C SER A 81 -7.40 -2.48 -10.08
N ALA A 82 -7.68 -2.93 -8.86
CA ALA A 82 -8.79 -3.85 -8.61
C ALA A 82 -10.13 -3.23 -8.99
N GLY A 83 -11.02 -4.07 -9.53
CA GLY A 83 -12.33 -3.66 -10.03
C GLY A 83 -12.70 -4.40 -11.31
N THR A 84 -13.79 -3.97 -11.94
CA THR A 84 -14.30 -4.58 -13.17
C THR A 84 -14.30 -3.58 -14.30
N ALA A 85 -13.83 -3.97 -15.47
CA ALA A 85 -13.90 -3.19 -16.70
C ALA A 85 -14.32 -4.08 -17.86
N VAL A 86 -14.90 -3.47 -18.90
CA VAL A 86 -15.25 -4.16 -20.14
C VAL A 86 -14.29 -3.67 -21.22
N VAL A 87 -13.63 -4.62 -21.88
CA VAL A 87 -12.77 -4.36 -23.03
C VAL A 87 -13.56 -4.67 -24.30
N THR A 88 -13.61 -3.73 -25.21
CA THR A 88 -14.37 -3.82 -26.47
C THR A 88 -13.42 -3.78 -27.65
N ALA A 89 -13.50 -4.78 -28.52
CA ALA A 89 -12.91 -4.74 -29.86
C ALA A 89 -13.99 -4.27 -30.83
N LYS A 90 -13.70 -3.21 -31.59
CA LYS A 90 -14.66 -2.56 -32.48
C LYS A 90 -14.10 -2.49 -33.90
N ALA A 91 -14.84 -3.01 -34.87
CA ALA A 91 -14.53 -2.84 -36.30
C ALA A 91 -14.98 -1.46 -36.81
N GLU A 92 -14.47 -1.07 -37.98
CA GLU A 92 -14.79 0.22 -38.64
C GLU A 92 -16.29 0.39 -38.90
N ASN A 93 -17.01 -0.71 -39.20
CA ASN A 93 -18.45 -0.73 -39.42
C ASN A 93 -19.29 -0.88 -38.13
N ASP A 94 -18.75 -0.46 -36.98
CA ASP A 94 -19.38 -0.46 -35.66
C ASP A 94 -19.73 -1.83 -35.05
N ILE A 95 -19.35 -2.94 -35.70
CA ILE A 95 -19.47 -4.30 -35.12
C ILE A 95 -18.51 -4.42 -33.94
N LYS A 96 -19.00 -5.03 -32.85
CA LYS A 96 -18.28 -5.11 -31.58
C LYS A 96 -18.27 -6.53 -31.03
N ALA A 97 -17.18 -6.85 -30.34
CA ALA A 97 -17.13 -7.93 -29.38
C ALA A 97 -16.57 -7.40 -28.05
N THR A 98 -17.01 -7.99 -26.94
CA THR A 98 -16.67 -7.52 -25.60
C THR A 98 -16.12 -8.65 -24.75
N CYS A 99 -15.15 -8.32 -23.90
CA CYS A 99 -14.63 -9.17 -22.85
C CYS A 99 -14.82 -8.46 -21.51
N ASN A 100 -15.43 -9.13 -20.52
CA ASN A 100 -15.46 -8.64 -19.15
C ASN A 100 -14.13 -8.98 -18.47
N VAL A 101 -13.53 -8.01 -17.80
CA VAL A 101 -12.27 -8.18 -17.09
C VAL A 101 -12.49 -7.84 -15.63
N THR A 102 -12.25 -8.81 -14.75
CA THR A 102 -12.24 -8.65 -13.31
C THR A 102 -10.79 -8.63 -12.83
N VAL A 103 -10.39 -7.53 -12.21
CA VAL A 103 -9.05 -7.36 -11.64
C VAL A 103 -9.14 -7.50 -10.12
N THR A 104 -8.34 -8.40 -9.56
CA THR A 104 -8.18 -8.58 -8.11
C THR A 104 -6.88 -7.96 -7.63
N ASP A 105 -6.86 -7.50 -6.38
CA ASP A 105 -5.64 -7.03 -5.75
C ASP A 105 -4.63 -8.17 -5.54
N LYS A 106 -3.35 -7.79 -5.43
CA LYS A 106 -2.30 -8.71 -4.99
C LYS A 106 -2.52 -9.10 -3.53
N GLU A 107 -2.25 -10.35 -3.21
CA GLU A 107 -2.29 -10.80 -1.81
C GLU A 107 -0.92 -10.70 -1.15
N VAL A 108 -0.90 -10.39 0.15
CA VAL A 108 0.32 -10.48 0.97
C VAL A 108 0.73 -11.94 1.10
N THR A 109 1.93 -12.27 0.63
CA THR A 109 2.50 -13.61 0.69
C THR A 109 3.39 -13.81 1.92
N SER A 110 4.04 -12.75 2.41
CA SER A 110 4.88 -12.80 3.62
C SER A 110 4.97 -11.47 4.35
N ILE A 111 5.34 -11.53 5.64
CA ILE A 111 5.67 -10.39 6.49
C ILE A 111 7.09 -10.58 6.99
N THR A 112 7.84 -9.49 7.11
CA THR A 112 9.16 -9.44 7.74
C THR A 112 9.21 -8.28 8.72
N LEU A 113 9.87 -8.46 9.86
CA LEU A 113 10.07 -7.40 10.85
C LEU A 113 11.47 -6.78 10.72
N SER A 114 11.62 -5.53 11.14
CA SER A 114 12.89 -4.80 11.12
C SER A 114 14.01 -5.48 11.91
N SER A 115 13.67 -6.35 12.86
CA SER A 115 14.63 -7.10 13.66
C SER A 115 14.01 -8.41 14.15
N ALA A 116 14.78 -9.50 14.13
CA ALA A 116 14.36 -10.79 14.69
C ALA A 116 14.48 -10.83 16.22
N ASN A 117 15.41 -10.05 16.78
CA ASN A 117 15.63 -9.95 18.22
C ASN A 117 15.93 -8.50 18.59
N VAL A 118 15.36 -8.00 19.68
CA VAL A 118 15.64 -6.67 20.23
C VAL A 118 15.83 -6.73 21.73
N SER A 119 16.63 -5.81 22.26
CA SER A 119 16.78 -5.62 23.71
C SER A 119 16.31 -4.22 24.09
N VAL A 120 15.38 -4.15 25.03
CA VAL A 120 14.79 -2.91 25.55
C VAL A 120 14.98 -2.84 27.06
N LYS A 121 15.13 -1.65 27.62
CA LYS A 121 15.14 -1.46 29.07
C LYS A 121 13.70 -1.36 29.58
N GLU A 122 13.49 -1.75 30.82
CA GLU A 122 12.21 -1.54 31.52
C GLU A 122 11.79 -0.06 31.43
N GLY A 123 10.51 0.17 31.12
CA GLY A 123 9.93 1.50 30.91
C GLY A 123 10.31 2.19 29.59
N LYS A 124 11.18 1.60 28.76
CA LYS A 124 11.57 2.18 27.45
C LYS A 124 10.80 1.54 26.30
N LYS A 125 10.75 2.25 25.19
CA LYS A 125 10.07 1.84 23.97
C LYS A 125 11.05 1.61 22.82
N ILE A 126 10.65 0.75 21.90
CA ILE A 126 11.29 0.55 20.61
C ILE A 126 10.21 0.32 19.55
N GLN A 127 10.45 0.76 18.33
CA GLN A 127 9.54 0.48 17.22
C GLN A 127 10.00 -0.73 16.41
N LEU A 128 9.09 -1.67 16.18
CA LEU A 128 9.24 -2.71 15.17
C LEU A 128 8.54 -2.24 13.88
N ILE A 129 9.24 -2.34 12.75
CA ILE A 129 8.68 -2.01 11.44
C ILE A 129 8.35 -3.32 10.73
N ALA A 130 7.11 -3.48 10.30
CA ALA A 130 6.71 -4.59 9.45
C ALA A 130 6.84 -4.22 7.98
N LYS A 131 7.34 -5.15 7.16
CA LYS A 131 7.40 -5.06 5.70
C LYS A 131 6.67 -6.26 5.10
N THR A 132 5.72 -6.00 4.20
CA THR A 132 4.97 -7.04 3.49
C THR A 132 5.55 -7.29 2.10
N GLN A 133 5.40 -8.51 1.60
CA GLN A 133 5.68 -8.87 0.20
C GLN A 133 4.45 -9.50 -0.45
N PRO A 134 4.16 -9.22 -1.74
CA PRO A 134 4.82 -8.18 -2.54
C PRO A 134 4.56 -6.80 -1.94
N SER A 135 5.49 -5.86 -2.12
CA SER A 135 5.44 -4.54 -1.46
C SER A 135 4.27 -3.67 -1.93
N ASP A 136 3.62 -4.01 -3.03
CA ASP A 136 2.44 -3.32 -3.55
C ASP A 136 1.11 -4.03 -3.26
N ALA A 137 1.13 -5.18 -2.59
CA ALA A 137 -0.11 -5.79 -2.09
C ALA A 137 -0.73 -4.93 -0.98
N PRO A 138 -2.05 -4.64 -1.03
CA PRO A 138 -2.75 -4.05 0.10
C PRO A 138 -2.65 -4.98 1.31
N SER A 139 -1.92 -4.53 2.33
CA SER A 139 -1.71 -5.30 3.57
C SER A 139 -2.83 -5.14 4.59
N GLY A 140 -3.69 -4.14 4.41
CA GLY A 140 -4.72 -3.76 5.37
C GLY A 140 -4.13 -3.23 6.68
N VAL A 141 -4.90 -3.35 7.77
CA VAL A 141 -4.39 -3.07 9.12
C VAL A 141 -3.67 -4.32 9.62
N LEU A 142 -2.42 -4.17 10.05
CA LEU A 142 -1.65 -5.24 10.66
C LEU A 142 -2.01 -5.40 12.14
N GLU A 143 -2.19 -6.64 12.58
CA GLU A 143 -2.50 -6.99 13.95
C GLU A 143 -1.22 -7.30 14.72
N TRP A 144 -1.03 -6.66 15.87
CA TRP A 144 0.12 -6.86 16.73
C TRP A 144 -0.29 -7.50 18.05
N SER A 145 0.53 -8.42 18.54
CA SER A 145 0.28 -9.11 19.81
C SER A 145 1.58 -9.43 20.54
N SER A 146 1.50 -9.58 21.87
CA SER A 146 2.59 -10.05 22.71
C SER A 146 2.25 -11.41 23.31
N SER A 147 3.25 -12.30 23.40
CA SER A 147 3.12 -13.55 24.12
C SER A 147 3.00 -13.36 25.64
N ASP A 148 3.51 -12.25 26.18
CA ASP A 148 3.39 -11.89 27.59
C ASP A 148 3.42 -10.36 27.79
N GLU A 149 2.23 -9.77 27.93
CA GLU A 149 2.05 -8.33 28.19
C GLU A 149 2.61 -7.87 29.55
N LYS A 150 2.88 -8.78 30.50
CA LYS A 150 3.55 -8.42 31.75
C LYS A 150 5.04 -8.19 31.54
N VAL A 151 5.62 -8.69 30.46
CA VAL A 151 7.01 -8.50 30.07
C VAL A 151 7.13 -7.39 29.04
N ALA A 152 6.37 -7.45 27.94
CA ALA A 152 6.39 -6.43 26.90
C ALA A 152 5.01 -6.24 26.28
N ILE A 153 4.59 -5.00 26.07
CA ILE A 153 3.32 -4.64 25.41
C ILE A 153 3.64 -4.04 24.05
N VAL A 154 2.85 -4.39 23.03
CA VAL A 154 2.93 -3.79 21.69
C VAL A 154 1.60 -3.11 21.35
N ASN A 155 1.64 -1.95 20.70
CA ASN A 155 0.44 -1.30 20.18
C ASN A 155 0.23 -1.59 18.67
N SER A 156 -0.85 -1.07 18.09
CA SER A 156 -1.18 -1.23 16.66
C SER A 156 -0.16 -0.60 15.69
N GLU A 157 0.78 0.18 16.20
CA GLU A 157 1.82 0.88 15.43
C GLU A 157 3.17 0.16 15.48
N GLY A 158 3.23 -0.99 16.17
CA GLY A 158 4.46 -1.75 16.37
C GLY A 158 5.38 -1.16 17.44
N PHE A 159 4.91 -0.22 18.28
CA PHE A 159 5.68 0.25 19.43
C PHE A 159 5.64 -0.75 20.56
N VAL A 160 6.79 -1.30 20.88
CA VAL A 160 7.00 -2.24 21.98
C VAL A 160 7.51 -1.51 23.20
N THR A 161 6.74 -1.55 24.29
CA THR A 161 7.14 -1.02 25.61
C THR A 161 7.60 -2.17 26.50
N GLY A 162 8.82 -2.07 27.03
CA GLY A 162 9.31 -3.01 28.04
C GLY A 162 8.62 -2.76 29.38
N VAL A 163 7.87 -3.74 29.89
CA VAL A 163 7.11 -3.63 31.15
C VAL A 163 7.90 -4.18 32.32
N LYS A 164 8.52 -5.35 32.16
CA LYS A 164 9.28 -6.02 33.22
C LYS A 164 10.37 -6.87 32.62
N SER A 165 11.49 -7.01 33.35
CA SER A 165 12.58 -7.90 32.94
C SER A 165 12.09 -9.33 32.61
N GLY A 166 12.52 -9.83 31.45
CA GLY A 166 12.03 -11.09 30.90
C GLY A 166 12.21 -11.17 29.38
N VAL A 167 11.65 -12.22 28.79
CA VAL A 167 11.62 -12.43 27.34
C VAL A 167 10.19 -12.64 26.89
N ALA A 168 9.75 -11.90 25.88
CA ALA A 168 8.45 -12.05 25.23
C ALA A 168 8.62 -12.07 23.71
N SER A 169 7.72 -12.76 23.01
CA SER A 169 7.64 -12.74 21.55
C SER A 169 6.56 -11.76 21.11
N ILE A 170 6.90 -10.83 20.23
CA ILE A 170 5.96 -9.91 19.60
C ILE A 170 5.65 -10.43 18.20
N THR A 171 4.37 -10.63 17.90
CA THR A 171 3.91 -11.16 16.62
C THR A 171 3.11 -10.11 15.87
N CYS A 172 3.43 -9.91 14.60
CA CYS A 172 2.68 -9.11 13.64
C CYS A 172 2.00 -10.03 12.63
N LYS A 173 0.72 -9.82 12.37
CA LYS A 173 -0.11 -10.66 11.50
C LYS A 173 -0.90 -9.81 10.49
N SER A 174 -0.98 -10.27 9.24
CA SER A 174 -1.83 -9.67 8.20
C SER A 174 -3.24 -10.24 8.25
N GLN A 175 -4.19 -9.55 7.61
CA GLN A 175 -5.58 -9.96 7.53
C GLN A 175 -5.77 -11.35 6.88
N ASN A 176 -4.90 -11.72 5.92
CA ASN A 176 -4.91 -13.05 5.29
C ASN A 176 -4.06 -14.10 6.03
N GLY A 177 -3.64 -13.80 7.26
CA GLY A 177 -3.03 -14.76 8.18
C GLY A 177 -1.52 -14.99 8.02
N LYS A 178 -0.82 -14.18 7.22
CA LYS A 178 0.66 -14.20 7.21
C LYS A 178 1.19 -13.54 8.47
N GLU A 179 2.29 -14.02 9.01
CA GLU A 179 2.80 -13.54 10.28
C GLU A 179 4.33 -13.51 10.35
N ALA A 180 4.86 -12.66 11.22
CA ALA A 180 6.26 -12.58 11.56
C ALA A 180 6.42 -12.24 13.04
N SER A 181 7.47 -12.76 13.68
CA SER A 181 7.71 -12.57 15.11
C SER A 181 9.09 -12.00 15.42
N CYS A 182 9.18 -11.24 16.50
CA CYS A 182 10.41 -10.70 17.06
C CYS A 182 10.53 -11.08 18.53
N THR A 183 11.69 -11.59 18.94
CA THR A 183 11.98 -11.85 20.35
C THR A 183 12.44 -10.57 21.04
N VAL A 184 11.74 -10.17 22.09
CA VAL A 184 12.04 -8.97 22.89
C VAL A 184 12.61 -9.39 24.23
N THR A 185 13.85 -8.99 24.49
CA THR A 185 14.50 -9.17 25.80
C THR A 185 14.45 -7.87 26.59
N VAL A 186 13.66 -7.83 27.66
CA VAL A 186 13.56 -6.70 28.56
C VAL A 186 14.60 -6.83 29.65
N LYS A 187 15.47 -5.83 29.78
CA LYS A 187 16.49 -5.73 30.83
C LYS A 187 16.00 -4.81 31.93
N SER A 188 16.23 -5.19 33.18
CA SER A 188 15.93 -4.32 34.32
C SER A 188 16.75 -3.03 34.24
N GLU A 189 16.14 -1.88 34.56
CA GLU A 189 16.93 -0.70 34.89
C GLU A 189 17.72 -1.00 36.17
N GLN A 190 19.04 -0.96 36.08
CA GLN A 190 19.88 -1.00 37.26
C GLN A 190 19.60 0.29 38.03
N VAL A 191 18.83 0.21 39.11
CA VAL A 191 18.67 1.33 40.03
C VAL A 191 20.04 1.54 40.68
N THR A 192 20.83 2.47 40.16
CA THR A 192 21.98 3.00 40.90
C THR A 192 21.40 3.81 42.05
N ASN A 193 21.07 3.15 43.15
CA ASN A 193 20.87 3.86 44.40
C ASN A 193 22.13 4.70 44.63
N PRO A 194 22.05 6.03 44.77
CA PRO A 194 23.21 6.77 45.25
C PRO A 194 23.58 6.19 46.61
N VAL A 195 24.78 5.64 46.71
CA VAL A 195 25.36 5.23 47.99
C VAL A 195 25.44 6.50 48.84
N MET A 196 24.46 6.70 49.73
CA MET A 196 24.61 7.64 50.84
C MET A 196 25.77 7.14 51.69
N PRO A 197 26.79 7.96 51.99
CA PRO A 197 27.77 7.63 53.02
C PRO A 197 27.04 7.56 54.37
N SER A 198 26.82 6.34 54.86
CA SER A 198 26.21 6.08 56.17
C SER A 198 27.26 6.26 57.27
N THR A 199 27.35 7.44 57.86
CA THR A 199 27.84 7.61 59.24
C THR A 199 26.67 7.36 60.21
N ALA A 200 26.73 6.24 60.92
CA ALA A 200 25.82 5.91 62.01
C ALA A 200 25.88 6.98 63.13
N PRO A 201 24.78 7.18 63.87
CA PRO A 201 24.71 6.49 65.15
C PRO A 201 23.33 5.87 65.48
N THR A 202 23.41 5.04 66.51
CA THR A 202 22.51 4.00 66.98
C THR A 202 21.23 4.49 67.68
N GLN A 203 20.18 3.65 67.59
CA GLN A 203 19.11 3.31 68.57
C GLN A 203 17.66 3.82 68.38
N SER A 204 16.81 2.81 68.14
CA SER A 204 15.62 2.40 68.92
C SER A 204 14.20 2.92 68.59
N SER A 205 13.40 1.93 68.18
CA SER A 205 12.03 1.57 68.61
C SER A 205 10.75 2.20 68.01
N THR A 206 9.83 1.25 67.74
CA THR A 206 8.34 1.25 67.73
C THR A 206 7.52 1.52 66.45
N LYS A 207 6.80 0.47 66.02
CA LYS A 207 5.60 0.36 65.14
C LYS A 207 4.32 0.76 65.96
N PRO A 208 3.05 0.83 65.45
CA PRO A 208 2.49 0.76 64.08
C PRO A 208 1.39 1.83 63.74
N SER A 209 0.93 1.89 62.48
CA SER A 209 -0.51 1.80 62.07
C SER A 209 -0.99 2.72 60.90
N SER A 210 -1.59 2.07 59.90
CA SER A 210 -2.82 2.36 59.11
C SER A 210 -3.15 3.72 58.44
N SER A 211 -3.37 3.61 57.12
CA SER A 211 -4.51 4.08 56.28
C SER A 211 -4.88 5.57 56.14
N SER A 212 -4.99 6.05 54.89
CA SER A 212 -6.29 6.22 54.20
C SER A 212 -6.14 7.01 52.88
N SER A 213 -6.57 6.39 51.77
CA SER A 213 -6.68 7.01 50.44
C SER A 213 -8.11 7.52 50.23
N LYS A 214 -8.26 8.78 49.81
CA LYS A 214 -9.56 9.42 49.55
C LYS A 214 -9.93 9.29 48.07
N LYS A 215 -11.12 8.75 47.84
CA LYS A 215 -11.78 8.45 46.57
C LYS A 215 -12.49 9.71 46.05
N GLY A 216 -12.28 10.07 44.78
CA GLY A 216 -12.98 11.16 44.09
C GLY A 216 -13.67 10.64 42.82
N LYS A 217 -15.00 10.58 42.89
CA LYS A 217 -15.97 10.11 41.89
C LYS A 217 -16.30 11.25 40.92
N ILE A 218 -16.31 11.01 39.61
CA ILE A 218 -16.93 11.93 38.64
C ILE A 218 -18.00 11.19 37.84
N THR A 219 -19.20 11.77 37.89
CA THR A 219 -20.42 11.35 37.23
C THR A 219 -20.53 11.98 35.84
N THR A 220 -21.03 11.19 34.92
CA THR A 220 -21.42 11.42 33.52
C THR A 220 -22.56 12.42 33.34
N GLN A 221 -22.48 13.24 32.28
CA GLN A 221 -23.61 13.71 31.48
C GLN A 221 -23.17 13.86 30.01
N ASN A 222 -24.03 13.38 29.13
CA ASN A 222 -23.90 13.19 27.68
C ASN A 222 -23.85 14.49 26.86
N SER A 223 -23.05 14.47 25.80
CA SER A 223 -23.46 14.97 24.46
C SER A 223 -22.54 14.41 23.37
N SER A 224 -23.14 13.68 22.42
CA SER A 224 -22.55 13.06 21.20
C SER A 224 -21.95 14.09 20.25
N PRO A 225 -20.87 13.78 19.51
CA PRO A 225 -21.03 13.36 18.10
C PRO A 225 -20.03 12.29 17.59
N SER A 226 -20.56 11.34 16.80
CA SER A 226 -19.95 10.59 15.68
C SER A 226 -18.59 9.89 15.87
N GLU A 227 -18.69 8.60 16.20
CA GLU A 227 -17.91 7.44 15.72
C GLU A 227 -16.52 7.68 15.08
N ILE A 228 -15.54 8.10 15.88
CA ILE A 228 -14.21 7.47 15.94
C ILE A 228 -13.88 7.34 17.42
N GLY A 229 -14.35 6.24 18.03
CA GLY A 229 -14.23 5.99 19.46
C GLY A 229 -12.79 5.69 19.89
N ASN A 230 -12.12 6.70 20.47
CA ASN A 230 -10.95 6.67 21.37
C ASN A 230 -10.19 5.33 21.53
N ALA A 231 -8.98 5.23 20.96
CA ALA A 231 -7.92 4.37 21.48
C ALA A 231 -6.55 4.81 20.95
N TYR A 232 -5.71 5.35 21.83
CA TYR A 232 -4.31 5.76 21.60
C TYR A 232 -4.11 7.00 20.71
N LYS A 233 -3.66 8.10 21.31
CA LYS A 233 -3.05 9.20 20.58
C LYS A 233 -1.76 8.64 19.97
N SER A 234 -1.77 8.39 18.66
CA SER A 234 -0.59 7.92 17.94
C SER A 234 0.52 8.96 18.04
N ASP A 235 1.76 8.49 18.21
CA ASP A 235 2.97 9.32 18.16
C ASP A 235 3.31 9.74 16.71
N PHE A 236 2.59 9.20 15.72
CA PHE A 236 2.75 9.48 14.29
C PHE A 236 1.56 10.22 13.68
N ILE A 237 1.83 10.98 12.63
CA ILE A 237 0.79 11.54 11.75
C ILE A 237 0.13 10.42 10.94
N PHE A 238 0.93 9.49 10.40
CA PHE A 238 0.46 8.30 9.69
C PHE A 238 1.15 7.04 10.23
N TYR A 239 0.59 6.43 11.26
CA TYR A 239 1.19 5.26 11.91
C TYR A 239 1.31 4.03 11.00
N ASP A 240 0.38 3.88 10.07
CA ASP A 240 0.27 2.77 9.11
C ASP A 240 1.02 3.01 7.80
N SER A 241 1.66 4.18 7.64
CA SER A 241 2.39 4.54 6.41
C SER A 241 3.59 3.64 6.08
N SER A 242 4.00 2.77 7.02
CA SER A 242 5.03 1.75 6.76
C SER A 242 4.52 0.56 5.94
N TYR A 243 3.22 0.29 5.95
CA TYR A 243 2.61 -0.88 5.31
C TYR A 243 1.36 -0.57 4.46
N ARG A 244 0.83 0.66 4.49
CA ARG A 244 -0.29 1.11 3.65
C ARG A 244 0.08 2.35 2.84
N LYS A 245 -0.38 2.40 1.58
CA LYS A 245 -0.27 3.60 0.74
C LYS A 245 -1.25 4.68 1.22
N LEU A 246 -0.75 5.90 1.36
CA LEU A 246 -1.54 7.09 1.66
C LEU A 246 -2.32 7.54 0.43
N THR A 247 -3.45 8.20 0.65
CA THR A 247 -4.30 8.76 -0.40
C THR A 247 -4.16 10.28 -0.50
N ASP A 248 -4.43 10.83 -1.69
CA ASP A 248 -4.50 12.29 -1.88
C ASP A 248 -5.46 12.96 -0.87
N SER A 249 -6.56 12.29 -0.52
CA SER A 249 -7.56 12.82 0.43
C SER A 249 -7.07 12.90 1.89
N GLU A 250 -6.13 12.02 2.27
CA GLU A 250 -5.52 12.03 3.60
C GLU A 250 -4.46 13.12 3.69
N VAL A 251 -3.61 13.22 2.66
CA VAL A 251 -2.49 14.17 2.65
C VAL A 251 -2.96 15.61 2.41
N SER A 252 -3.96 15.84 1.57
CA SER A 252 -4.49 17.19 1.25
C SER A 252 -5.14 17.91 2.43
N ARG A 253 -5.40 17.22 3.54
CA ARG A 253 -5.96 17.79 4.77
C ARG A 253 -4.90 18.32 5.73
N LEU A 254 -3.62 18.02 5.48
CA LEU A 254 -2.51 18.41 6.34
C LEU A 254 -1.92 19.75 5.95
N SER A 255 -1.43 20.49 6.94
CA SER A 255 -0.55 21.66 6.74
C SER A 255 0.82 21.24 6.21
N SER A 256 1.54 22.16 5.53
CA SER A 256 2.93 21.89 5.09
C SER A 256 3.85 21.47 6.24
N SER A 257 3.62 21.97 7.46
CA SER A 257 4.35 21.55 8.66
C SER A 257 4.05 20.11 9.07
N GLU A 258 2.78 19.69 9.03
CA GLU A 258 2.38 18.30 9.31
C GLU A 258 2.91 17.36 8.23
N ILE A 259 2.88 17.76 6.96
CA ILE A 259 3.47 16.99 5.86
C ILE A 259 4.98 16.82 6.08
N GLN A 260 5.69 17.90 6.42
CA GLN A 260 7.12 17.82 6.69
C GLN A 260 7.42 16.96 7.92
N GLN A 261 6.57 17.01 8.94
CA GLN A 261 6.67 16.18 10.14
C GLN A 261 6.46 14.69 9.79
N ALA A 262 5.46 14.36 8.96
CA ALA A 262 5.20 12.99 8.50
C ALA A 262 6.35 12.43 7.67
N ILE A 263 6.95 13.26 6.78
CA ILE A 263 8.16 12.90 6.04
C ILE A 263 9.32 12.58 7.00
N ASN A 264 9.53 13.45 7.99
CA ASN A 264 10.60 13.24 8.96
C ASN A 264 10.35 11.98 9.80
N GLU A 265 9.11 11.72 10.19
CA GLU A 265 8.72 10.52 10.92
C GLU A 265 9.06 9.25 10.16
N ILE A 266 8.72 9.15 8.88
CA ILE A 266 9.09 8.00 8.02
C ILE A 266 10.61 7.76 8.06
N TYR A 267 11.40 8.82 7.90
CA TYR A 267 12.86 8.68 7.95
C TYR A 267 13.41 8.35 9.35
N ALA A 268 12.79 8.90 10.39
CA ALA A 268 13.19 8.69 11.77
C ALA A 268 13.01 7.23 12.21
N ARG A 269 12.03 6.50 11.64
CA ARG A 269 11.84 5.05 11.88
C ARG A 269 13.10 4.23 11.58
N TYR A 270 13.90 4.68 10.61
CA TYR A 270 15.14 4.03 10.18
C TYR A 270 16.39 4.63 10.81
N GLY A 271 16.22 5.60 11.72
CA GLY A 271 17.30 6.24 12.46
C GLY A 271 18.02 7.36 11.70
N ARG A 272 17.38 8.01 10.72
CA ARG A 272 17.98 9.16 10.02
C ARG A 272 18.46 10.20 11.01
N VAL A 273 19.72 10.60 10.91
CA VAL A 273 20.31 11.64 11.76
C VAL A 273 19.94 13.02 11.22
N PHE A 274 19.15 13.79 11.97
CA PHE A 274 18.71 15.13 11.57
C PHE A 274 19.77 16.19 11.85
N LYS A 275 20.00 17.08 10.88
CA LYS A 275 20.96 18.20 10.99
C LYS A 275 20.33 19.46 11.59
N ASP A 276 19.07 19.70 11.27
CA ASP A 276 18.31 20.82 11.83
C ASP A 276 18.13 20.63 13.35
N SER A 277 18.39 21.69 14.12
CA SER A 277 18.42 21.61 15.58
C SER A 277 17.05 21.40 16.21
N GLN A 278 15.99 21.99 15.64
CA GLN A 278 14.63 21.85 16.16
C GLN A 278 14.09 20.46 15.86
N ILE A 279 14.27 19.97 14.63
CA ILE A 279 13.86 18.61 14.24
C ILE A 279 14.63 17.57 15.06
N LYS A 280 15.95 17.76 15.22
CA LYS A 280 16.76 16.88 16.05
C LYS A 280 16.30 16.86 17.51
N ALA A 281 16.02 18.02 18.09
CA ALA A 281 15.53 18.12 19.46
C ALA A 281 14.17 17.43 19.63
N TYR A 282 13.26 17.60 18.66
CA TYR A 282 11.97 16.92 18.62
C TYR A 282 12.15 15.40 18.66
N PHE A 283 12.87 14.80 17.70
CA PHE A 283 13.01 13.33 17.66
C PHE A 283 13.80 12.79 18.85
N LYS A 284 14.79 13.52 19.37
CA LYS A 284 15.48 13.11 20.62
C LYS A 284 14.60 13.12 21.85
N SER A 285 13.47 13.85 21.82
CA SER A 285 12.48 13.80 22.90
C SER A 285 11.52 12.62 22.79
N THR A 286 11.46 11.95 21.64
CA THR A 286 10.63 10.75 21.44
C THR A 286 11.35 9.51 21.95
N GLU A 287 10.63 8.63 22.65
CA GLU A 287 11.23 7.43 23.26
C GLU A 287 11.61 6.35 22.23
N TRP A 288 11.02 6.41 21.04
CA TRP A 288 11.17 5.38 20.02
C TRP A 288 12.30 5.66 19.01
N TYR A 289 12.76 6.91 18.90
CA TYR A 289 13.77 7.29 17.93
C TYR A 289 15.17 6.93 18.42
N ILE A 290 15.88 6.15 17.59
CA ILE A 290 17.28 5.77 17.82
C ILE A 290 18.08 6.22 16.60
N GLU A 291 19.06 7.12 16.81
CA GLU A 291 19.97 7.56 15.77
C GLU A 291 20.75 6.34 15.21
N ASN A 292 20.72 6.17 13.90
CA ASN A 292 21.50 5.18 13.17
C ASN A 292 22.57 5.89 12.33
N PRO A 293 23.83 5.95 12.79
CA PRO A 293 24.92 6.59 12.05
C PRO A 293 25.16 6.00 10.66
N SER A 294 24.72 4.76 10.40
CA SER A 294 24.83 4.05 9.13
C SER A 294 23.53 4.11 8.31
N TYR A 295 22.64 5.06 8.60
CA TYR A 295 21.38 5.23 7.88
C TYR A 295 21.58 5.46 6.37
N SER A 296 20.69 4.88 5.56
CA SER A 296 20.59 5.09 4.10
C SER A 296 19.12 5.16 3.68
N ASP A 297 18.81 6.03 2.72
CA ASP A 297 17.45 6.15 2.14
C ASP A 297 16.99 4.85 1.45
N SER A 298 17.93 3.96 1.11
CA SER A 298 17.62 2.61 0.61
C SER A 298 16.89 1.72 1.63
N ASN A 299 16.93 2.07 2.92
CA ASN A 299 16.31 1.28 3.99
C ASN A 299 14.78 1.44 3.99
N VAL A 300 14.31 2.58 3.48
CA VAL A 300 12.90 2.92 3.32
C VAL A 300 12.27 1.92 2.36
N ASN A 301 11.13 1.36 2.74
CA ASN A 301 10.45 0.37 1.92
C ASN A 301 9.69 1.01 0.74
N ASP A 302 9.24 0.21 -0.24
CA ASP A 302 8.64 0.77 -1.46
C ASP A 302 7.29 1.47 -1.22
N ILE A 303 6.52 1.03 -0.21
CA ILE A 303 5.28 1.71 0.21
C ILE A 303 5.63 3.08 0.76
N GLU A 304 6.60 3.17 1.65
CA GLU A 304 7.05 4.45 2.20
C GLU A 304 7.70 5.34 1.14
N LYS A 305 8.39 4.80 0.13
CA LYS A 305 8.86 5.61 -1.02
C LYS A 305 7.70 6.20 -1.81
N ALA A 306 6.63 5.43 -2.04
CA ALA A 306 5.42 5.92 -2.69
C ALA A 306 4.74 7.00 -1.82
N ASN A 307 4.65 6.78 -0.51
CA ASN A 307 4.08 7.72 0.45
C ASN A 307 4.90 9.01 0.55
N LEU A 308 6.23 8.91 0.60
CA LEU A 308 7.14 10.05 0.57
C LEU A 308 6.96 10.86 -0.72
N SER A 309 6.84 10.18 -1.86
CA SER A 309 6.58 10.86 -3.14
C SER A 309 5.25 11.63 -3.12
N LEU A 310 4.20 11.04 -2.53
CA LEU A 310 2.92 11.72 -2.35
C LEU A 310 3.03 12.89 -1.37
N LEU A 311 3.66 12.71 -0.21
CA LEU A 311 3.84 13.77 0.79
C LEU A 311 4.63 14.95 0.20
N ILE A 312 5.73 14.68 -0.52
CA ILE A 312 6.55 15.71 -1.17
C ILE A 312 5.75 16.50 -2.21
N LYS A 313 4.82 15.87 -2.92
CA LYS A 313 3.93 16.54 -3.89
C LYS A 313 3.02 17.60 -3.23
N TYR A 314 2.63 17.39 -1.96
CA TYR A 314 1.73 18.28 -1.22
C TYR A 314 2.43 19.23 -0.23
N ARG A 315 3.75 19.09 -0.04
CA ARG A 315 4.53 19.90 0.92
C ARG A 315 4.68 21.35 0.46
#